data_AF-A0A444UR52-F1
#
_entry.id   AF-A0A444UR52-F1
#
_cell.length_a   1.000
_cell.length_b   1.000
_cell.length_c   1.000
_cell.angle_alpha   90.00
_cell.angle_beta   90.00
_cell.angle_gamma   90.00
#
_symmetry.space_group_name_H-M   'P 1'
#
loop_
_entity.id
_entity.type
_entity.pdbx_description
1 polymer ?
#
loop_
_entity_poly.entity_id
_entity_poly.type
_entity_poly.pdbx_seq_one_letter_code
_entity_poly.pdbx_strand_id
1 'polypeptide(L)'
;MLYLHWAAQHRRLLLSTVIQVAEQLINPFGEDDDDFETNRLIDRNFQVSMMAVDEMYSDLPIIEKDRYWNDSNPRAPYTASTVFVLQKPSFQGSAFDMT
;
A
#
# COMPACT_ATOMS: atom_id res chain seq x y z
N MET A 1 37.58 -29.21 3.76
CA MET A 1 36.32 -29.94 4.05
C MET A 1 35.23 -29.05 4.63
N LEU A 2 35.46 -28.27 5.69
CA LEU A 2 34.45 -27.39 6.31
C LEU A 2 33.84 -26.35 5.35
N TYR A 3 34.65 -25.69 4.52
CA TYR A 3 34.16 -24.70 3.54
C TYR A 3 33.23 -25.31 2.49
N LEU A 4 33.52 -26.52 2.01
CA LEU A 4 32.66 -27.19 1.01
C LEU A 4 31.32 -27.59 1.62
N HIS A 5 31.32 -28.07 2.87
CA HIS A 5 30.09 -28.35 3.60
C HIS A 5 29.28 -27.07 3.84
N TRP A 6 29.94 -26.00 4.27
CA TRP A 6 29.31 -24.69 4.46
C TRP A 6 28.70 -24.13 3.17
N ALA A 7 29.45 -24.14 2.06
CA ALA A 7 28.98 -23.66 0.77
C ALA A 7 27.85 -24.54 0.20
N ALA A 8 27.91 -25.86 0.38
CA ALA A 8 26.85 -26.77 0.01
C ALA A 8 25.57 -26.52 0.82
N GLN A 9 25.69 -26.25 2.13
CA GLN A 9 24.55 -25.91 2.98
C GLN A 9 23.91 -24.59 2.55
N HIS A 10 24.69 -23.56 2.22
CA HIS A 10 24.17 -22.28 1.73
C HIS A 10 23.46 -22.43 0.38
N ARG A 11 24.04 -23.20 -0.55
CA ARG A 11 23.40 -23.50 -1.83
C ARG A 11 22.11 -24.30 -1.65
N ARG A 12 22.09 -25.25 -0.73
CA ARG A 12 20.88 -26.05 -0.41
C ARG A 12 19.78 -25.17 0.18
N LEU A 13 20.11 -24.27 1.10
CA LEU A 13 19.15 -23.33 1.67
C LEU A 13 18.55 -22.44 0.58
N LEU A 14 19.37 -21.84 -0.29
CA LEU A 14 18.89 -21.00 -1.39
C LEU A 14 17.93 -21.74 -2.34
N LEU A 15 18.24 -22.99 -2.71
CA LEU A 15 17.36 -23.76 -3.60
C LEU A 15 16.09 -24.21 -2.87
N SER A 16 16.21 -24.61 -1.62
CA SER A 16 15.07 -25.02 -0.80
C SER A 16 14.09 -23.87 -0.57
N THR A 17 14.58 -22.66 -0.30
CA THR A 17 13.72 -21.50 -0.05
C THR A 17 12.99 -21.05 -1.31
N VAL A 18 13.65 -21.07 -2.47
CA VAL A 18 12.99 -20.74 -3.76
C VAL A 18 11.84 -21.70 -4.05
N ILE A 19 12.03 -22.99 -3.77
CA ILE A 19 10.97 -24.00 -3.97
C ILE A 19 9.84 -23.80 -2.95
N GLN A 20 10.16 -23.54 -1.67
CA GLN A 20 9.15 -23.30 -0.64
C GLN A 20 8.28 -22.08 -0.94
N VAL A 21 8.87 -20.98 -1.43
CA VAL A 21 8.09 -19.81 -1.85
C VAL A 21 7.17 -20.16 -3.02
N ALA A 22 7.64 -20.94 -4.00
CA ALA A 22 6.81 -21.38 -5.11
C ALA A 22 5.68 -22.33 -4.66
N GLU A 23 5.94 -23.17 -3.65
CA GLU A 23 4.95 -24.07 -3.05
C GLU A 23 3.88 -23.30 -2.28
N GLN A 24 4.25 -22.31 -1.46
CA GLN A 24 3.29 -21.44 -0.78
C GLN A 24 2.43 -20.65 -1.77
N LEU A 25 3.03 -20.12 -2.84
CA LEU A 25 2.30 -19.28 -3.79
C LEU A 25 1.51 -20.07 -4.85
N ILE A 26 1.65 -21.40 -4.94
CA ILE A 26 0.97 -22.19 -5.96
C ILE A 26 -0.55 -22.19 -5.75
N ASN A 27 -1.00 -22.11 -4.50
CA ASN A 27 -2.39 -22.00 -4.11
C ASN A 27 -2.55 -21.01 -2.94
N PRO A 28 -2.66 -19.71 -3.21
CA PRO A 28 -2.70 -18.66 -2.18
C PRO A 28 -4.07 -18.55 -1.48
N PHE A 29 -4.92 -19.58 -1.57
CA PHE A 29 -6.29 -19.61 -1.05
C PHE A 29 -6.50 -20.76 -0.04
N GLY A 30 -5.41 -21.28 0.51
CA GLY A 30 -5.43 -22.27 1.59
C GLY A 30 -5.60 -21.61 2.97
N GLU A 31 -4.94 -22.21 3.96
CA GLU A 31 -4.91 -21.75 5.36
C GLU A 31 -3.47 -21.49 5.83
N ASP A 32 -2.50 -21.39 4.92
CA ASP A 32 -1.12 -21.06 5.27
C ASP A 32 -1.02 -19.61 5.76
N ASP A 33 -0.04 -19.30 6.61
CA ASP A 33 0.09 -17.97 7.26
C ASP A 33 0.20 -16.80 6.26
N ASP A 34 0.71 -17.05 5.05
CA ASP A 34 0.91 -16.05 3.99
C ASP A 34 -0.18 -16.11 2.88
N ASP A 35 -1.21 -16.94 3.05
CA ASP A 35 -2.34 -17.02 2.12
C ASP A 35 -3.23 -15.78 2.18
N PHE A 36 -4.08 -15.60 1.18
CA PHE A 36 -5.05 -14.51 1.19
C PHE A 36 -6.12 -14.73 2.25
N GLU A 37 -6.34 -13.69 3.05
CA GLU A 37 -7.42 -13.56 4.03
C GLU A 37 -8.81 -13.39 3.37
N THR A 38 -9.24 -14.38 2.61
CA THR A 38 -10.45 -14.33 1.78
C THR A 38 -11.73 -14.17 2.60
N ASN A 39 -11.84 -14.85 3.74
CA ASN A 39 -12.98 -14.72 4.65
C ASN A 39 -13.12 -13.28 5.16
N ARG A 40 -12.00 -12.63 5.52
CA ARG A 40 -11.99 -11.22 5.91
C ARG A 40 -12.44 -10.31 4.78
N LEU A 41 -12.05 -10.60 3.53
CA LEU A 41 -12.49 -9.84 2.37
C LEU A 41 -14.00 -10.01 2.12
N ILE A 42 -14.53 -11.21 2.29
CA ILE A 42 -15.97 -11.48 2.16
C ILE A 42 -16.75 -10.68 3.21
N ASP A 43 -16.38 -10.80 4.49
CA ASP A 43 -17.05 -10.10 5.58
C ASP A 43 -17.02 -8.58 5.38
N ARG A 44 -15.83 -8.05 5.06
CA ARG A 44 -15.64 -6.62 4.80
C ARG A 44 -16.48 -6.15 3.61
N ASN A 45 -16.46 -6.89 2.51
CA ASN A 45 -17.18 -6.46 1.31
C ASN A 45 -18.69 -6.55 1.49
N PHE A 46 -19.18 -7.57 2.19
CA PHE A 46 -20.59 -7.66 2.51
C PHE A 46 -21.02 -6.48 3.39
N GLN A 47 -20.29 -6.21 4.47
CA GLN A 47 -20.58 -5.08 5.37
C GLN A 47 -20.56 -3.73 4.63
N VAL A 48 -19.48 -3.43 3.91
CA VAL A 48 -19.30 -2.13 3.24
C VAL A 48 -20.31 -1.96 2.11
N SER A 49 -20.62 -3.01 1.35
CA SER A 49 -21.58 -2.91 0.25
C SER A 49 -23.00 -2.67 0.75
N MET A 50 -23.44 -3.37 1.81
CA MET A 50 -24.76 -3.16 2.39
C MET A 50 -24.89 -1.75 3.00
N MET A 51 -23.88 -1.30 3.76
CA MET A 51 -23.85 0.06 4.31
C MET A 51 -23.94 1.13 3.21
N ALA A 52 -23.23 0.94 2.09
CA ALA A 52 -23.20 1.92 1.01
C ALA A 52 -24.55 2.09 0.29
N VAL A 53 -25.34 1.02 0.16
CA VAL A 53 -26.61 1.04 -0.59
C VAL A 53 -27.84 1.21 0.29
N ASP A 54 -27.72 0.99 1.61
CA ASP A 54 -28.80 1.16 2.57
C ASP A 54 -28.61 2.46 3.35
N GLU A 55 -27.73 2.47 4.35
CA GLU A 55 -27.51 3.61 5.25
C GLU A 55 -27.05 4.87 4.52
N MET A 56 -26.09 4.75 3.58
CA MET A 56 -25.49 5.89 2.90
C MET A 56 -26.24 6.31 1.62
N TYR A 57 -27.34 5.64 1.27
CA TYR A 57 -28.06 5.96 0.04
C TYR A 57 -28.72 7.33 0.11
N SER A 58 -28.26 8.25 -0.75
CA SER A 58 -28.71 9.66 -0.77
C SER A 58 -28.51 10.41 0.56
N ASP A 59 -27.71 9.87 1.48
CA ASP A 59 -27.33 10.49 2.74
C ASP A 59 -26.04 11.31 2.54
N LEU A 60 -26.20 12.50 1.98
CA LEU A 60 -25.09 13.41 1.72
C LEU A 60 -24.92 14.39 2.88
N PRO A 61 -23.67 14.73 3.26
CA PRO A 61 -23.44 15.80 4.23
C PRO A 61 -23.92 17.14 3.67
N ILE A 62 -24.17 18.10 4.57
CA ILE A 62 -24.55 19.46 4.19
C ILE A 62 -23.43 20.09 3.37
N ILE A 63 -23.82 20.73 2.26
CA ILE A 63 -22.87 21.42 1.39
C ILE A 63 -22.44 22.72 2.06
N GLU A 64 -21.15 22.85 2.32
CA GLU A 64 -20.52 24.02 2.92
C GLU A 64 -19.32 24.49 2.09
N LYS A 65 -18.98 25.77 2.23
CA LYS A 65 -17.73 26.31 1.66
C LYS A 65 -16.55 25.72 2.42
N ASP A 66 -15.59 25.15 1.69
CA ASP A 66 -14.41 24.57 2.31
C ASP A 66 -13.46 25.65 2.88
N ARG A 67 -12.46 25.21 3.66
CA ARG A 67 -11.47 26.06 4.33
C ARG A 67 -10.75 27.01 3.37
N TYR A 68 -10.59 26.63 2.12
CA TYR A 68 -9.83 27.33 1.10
C TYR A 68 -10.71 27.94 0.00
N TRP A 69 -12.02 28.09 0.22
CA TRP A 69 -13.00 28.51 -0.79
C TRP A 69 -12.62 29.76 -1.60
N ASN A 70 -11.89 30.72 -1.00
CA ASN A 70 -11.46 31.96 -1.65
C ASN A 70 -9.94 32.02 -1.92
N ASP A 71 -9.21 30.93 -1.71
CA ASP A 71 -7.75 30.88 -1.89
C ASP A 71 -7.40 30.39 -3.31
N SER A 72 -6.63 31.19 -4.04
CA SER A 72 -6.19 30.84 -5.39
C SER A 72 -5.04 29.83 -5.42
N ASN A 73 -4.36 29.61 -4.28
CA ASN A 73 -3.25 28.66 -4.17
C ASN A 73 -3.29 27.93 -2.81
N PRO A 74 -4.31 27.07 -2.60
CA PRO A 74 -4.52 26.40 -1.33
C PRO A 74 -3.34 25.49 -0.98
N ARG A 75 -2.87 25.60 0.26
CA ARG A 75 -1.83 24.72 0.81
C ARG A 75 -2.26 24.13 2.15
N ALA A 76 -2.36 22.80 2.19
CA ALA A 76 -2.53 22.08 3.44
C ALA A 76 -1.29 22.28 4.32
N PRO A 77 -1.45 22.38 5.65
CA PRO A 77 -0.31 22.51 6.56
C PRO A 77 0.52 21.22 6.58
N TYR A 78 1.82 21.39 6.79
CA TYR A 78 2.76 20.27 6.95
C TYR A 78 3.12 20.11 8.43
N THR A 79 3.29 18.86 8.83
CA THR A 79 3.88 18.55 10.14
C THR A 79 5.38 18.80 10.12
N ALA A 80 6.00 18.99 11.29
CA ALA A 80 7.44 19.21 11.42
C ALA A 80 8.28 18.07 10.81
N SER A 81 7.80 16.82 10.87
CA SER A 81 8.50 15.67 10.26
C SER A 81 8.44 15.66 8.74
N THR A 82 7.51 16.41 8.12
CA THR A 82 7.32 16.45 6.66
C THR A 82 7.69 17.78 6.01
N VAL A 83 8.04 18.81 6.79
CA VAL A 83 8.29 20.17 6.28
C VAL A 83 9.44 20.21 5.27
N PHE A 84 10.41 19.31 5.38
CA PHE A 84 11.53 19.20 4.44
C PHE A 84 11.07 18.87 3.01
N VAL A 85 9.88 18.27 2.82
CA VAL A 85 9.31 17.99 1.49
C VAL A 85 9.05 19.28 0.73
N LEU A 86 8.72 20.38 1.41
CA LEU A 86 8.50 21.69 0.78
C LEU A 86 9.78 22.28 0.18
N GLN A 87 10.95 21.80 0.60
CA GLN A 87 12.23 22.23 0.02
C GLN A 87 12.46 21.63 -1.37
N LYS A 88 11.71 20.58 -1.74
CA LYS A 88 11.76 20.01 -3.08
C LYS A 88 10.91 20.89 -4.02
N PRO A 89 11.49 21.47 -5.07
CA PRO A 89 10.70 22.21 -6.05
C PRO A 89 9.71 21.26 -6.73
N SER A 90 8.55 21.78 -7.12
CA SER A 90 7.60 21.01 -7.92
C SER A 90 8.27 20.60 -9.23
N PHE A 91 8.29 19.32 -9.53
CA PHE A 91 8.87 18.81 -10.77
C PHE A 91 8.12 19.38 -11.99
N GLN A 92 8.83 20.12 -12.84
CA GLN A 92 8.27 20.72 -14.05
C GLN A 92 8.53 19.87 -15.31
N GLY A 93 9.41 18.87 -15.23
CA GLY A 93 9.85 18.04 -16.37
C GLY A 93 11.35 18.12 -16.58
N SER A 94 11.94 17.10 -17.22
CA SER A 94 13.40 16.99 -17.42
C SER A 94 13.98 17.98 -18.44
N ALA A 95 13.11 18.61 -19.25
CA ALA A 95 13.52 19.61 -20.24
C ALA A 95 13.61 21.03 -19.65
N PHE A 96 13.15 21.24 -18.41
CA PHE A 96 13.23 22.52 -17.73
C PHE A 96 14.49 22.57 -16.87
N ASP A 97 15.28 23.64 -17.04
CA ASP A 97 16.45 23.87 -16.21
C ASP A 97 16.05 24.23 -14.76
N MET A 98 16.77 23.64 -13.81
CA MET A 98 16.67 23.95 -12.38
C MET A 98 17.58 25.13 -12.04
N THR A 99 17.23 26.34 -12.47
CA THR A 99 17.90 27.59 -12.05
C THR A 99 17.37 28.13 -10.74
#